data_AF-A0A972LDK6-F1
#
_entry.id   AF-A0A972LDK6-F1
#
_cell.length_a   1.000
_cell.length_b   1.000
_cell.length_c   1.000
_cell.angle_alpha   90.00
_cell.angle_beta   90.00
_cell.angle_gamma   90.00
#
_symmetry.space_group_name_H-M   'P 1'
#
loop_
_entity.id
_entity.type
_entity.pdbx_description
1 polymer ?
#
loop_
_entity_poly.entity_id
_entity_poly.type
_entity_poly.pdbx_seq_one_letter_code
_entity_poly.pdbx_strand_id
1 'polypeptide(L)'
;MSRARCSRSGGSQSVDFNQLRRIVEQQQLIPVGVLSSSEQQQGAAREAGLALIKSGKPPLDDKGGDKQADKKRKAPVAQSDACAQVIRQNVRSGQQVYAKGGDLVVMGSVSPGAEILADGNIHIYGALRGRALAGAAGDTAAMIFCHNLQAELIAVAGNFRLSDDIHQRYLKQRVAVHLSDGKMLIDL
;
A
#
# COMPACT_ATOMS: atom_id res chain seq x y z
N MET A 1 -5.28 -32.64 -10.41
CA MET A 1 -5.04 -31.32 -9.76
C MET A 1 -5.23 -30.23 -10.80
N SER A 2 -6.42 -29.64 -10.88
CA SER A 2 -6.80 -28.67 -11.91
C SER A 2 -7.02 -27.30 -11.29
N ARG A 3 -6.27 -26.30 -11.77
CA ARG A 3 -6.46 -24.88 -11.45
C ARG A 3 -7.83 -24.44 -11.97
N ALA A 4 -8.76 -24.16 -11.08
CA ALA A 4 -10.01 -23.47 -11.43
C ALA A 4 -9.69 -21.99 -11.72
N ARG A 5 -9.41 -21.69 -12.99
CA ARG A 5 -9.49 -20.32 -13.52
C ARG A 5 -10.96 -19.93 -13.53
N CYS A 6 -11.35 -19.03 -12.63
CA CYS A 6 -12.67 -18.39 -12.70
C CYS A 6 -12.67 -17.47 -13.93
N SER A 7 -13.36 -17.90 -14.97
CA SER A 7 -13.56 -17.16 -16.22
C SER A 7 -14.32 -15.88 -15.94
N ARG A 8 -13.79 -14.74 -16.38
CA ARG A 8 -14.57 -13.50 -16.54
C ARG A 8 -15.66 -13.75 -17.57
N SER A 9 -16.88 -14.05 -17.13
CA SER A 9 -18.08 -13.98 -17.97
C SER A 9 -18.63 -12.56 -17.90
N GLY A 10 -18.51 -11.81 -18.99
CA GLY A 10 -19.22 -10.55 -19.22
C GLY A 10 -20.71 -10.79 -19.49
N GLY A 11 -21.43 -11.30 -18.49
CA GLY A 11 -22.87 -11.42 -18.51
C GLY A 11 -23.52 -10.25 -17.78
N SER A 12 -24.43 -9.55 -18.45
CA SER A 12 -25.42 -8.69 -17.80
C SER A 12 -26.31 -9.57 -16.90
N GLN A 13 -25.84 -9.90 -15.71
CA GLN A 13 -26.66 -10.51 -14.68
C GLN A 13 -27.22 -9.38 -13.81
N SER A 14 -28.54 -9.25 -13.83
CA SER A 14 -29.29 -8.41 -12.90
C SER A 14 -29.08 -8.97 -11.50
N VAL A 15 -28.39 -8.23 -10.64
CA VAL A 15 -28.15 -8.60 -9.25
C VAL A 15 -29.26 -7.99 -8.39
N ASP A 16 -29.97 -8.82 -7.63
CA ASP A 16 -30.94 -8.34 -6.63
C ASP A 16 -30.21 -7.97 -5.33
N PHE A 17 -29.94 -6.67 -5.17
CA PHE A 17 -29.23 -6.15 -4.00
C PHE A 17 -30.06 -6.21 -2.70
N ASN A 18 -31.39 -6.26 -2.79
CA ASN A 18 -32.25 -6.42 -1.61
C ASN A 18 -32.18 -7.84 -1.07
N GLN A 19 -32.20 -8.83 -1.97
CA GLN A 19 -32.00 -10.23 -1.59
C GLN A 19 -30.60 -10.45 -1.01
N LEU A 20 -29.57 -9.88 -1.64
CA LEU A 20 -28.19 -9.95 -1.15
C LEU A 20 -28.06 -9.36 0.26
N ARG A 21 -28.64 -8.18 0.49
CA ARG A 21 -28.63 -7.52 1.80
C ARG A 21 -29.25 -8.40 2.90
N ARG A 22 -30.42 -8.99 2.63
CA ARG A 22 -31.10 -9.89 3.59
C ARG A 22 -30.23 -11.09 3.98
N ILE A 23 -29.56 -11.71 3.02
CA ILE A 23 -28.70 -12.87 3.28
C ILE A 23 -27.51 -12.48 4.16
N VAL A 24 -26.90 -11.32 3.91
CA VAL A 24 -25.78 -10.81 4.71
C VAL A 24 -26.23 -10.46 6.13
N GLU A 25 -27.38 -9.82 6.27
CA GLU A 25 -27.97 -9.49 7.58
C GLU A 25 -28.34 -10.74 8.39
N GLN A 26 -28.81 -11.83 7.74
CA GLN A 26 -29.04 -13.12 8.40
C GLN A 26 -27.78 -13.74 9.00
N GLN A 27 -26.60 -13.39 8.47
CA GLN A 27 -25.31 -13.81 9.00
C GLN A 27 -24.75 -12.83 10.04
N GLN A 28 -25.58 -11.92 10.58
CA GLN A 28 -25.19 -10.87 11.53
C GLN A 28 -24.13 -9.90 10.98
N LEU A 29 -24.05 -9.76 9.66
CA LEU A 29 -23.15 -8.82 8.98
C LEU A 29 -23.95 -7.62 8.47
N ILE A 30 -23.31 -6.44 8.49
CA ILE A 30 -23.92 -5.20 7.96
C ILE A 30 -23.20 -4.85 6.66
N PRO A 31 -23.85 -4.97 5.49
CA PRO A 31 -23.24 -4.59 4.22
C PRO A 31 -23.17 -3.06 4.11
N VAL A 32 -21.95 -2.52 3.96
CA VAL A 32 -21.71 -1.06 3.92
C VAL A 32 -21.66 -0.51 2.49
N GLY A 33 -21.19 -1.29 1.52
CA GLY A 33 -21.08 -0.82 0.14
C GLY A 33 -20.77 -1.89 -0.90
N VAL A 34 -20.94 -1.51 -2.16
CA VAL A 34 -20.72 -2.34 -3.35
C VAL A 34 -19.68 -1.68 -4.25
N LEU A 35 -18.76 -2.51 -4.75
CA LEU A 35 -17.86 -2.16 -5.83
C LEU A 35 -18.53 -2.57 -7.15
N SER A 36 -19.05 -1.60 -7.92
CA SER A 36 -19.68 -1.90 -9.21
C SER A 36 -19.18 -0.98 -10.32
N SER A 37 -18.85 -1.59 -11.46
CA SER A 37 -18.46 -0.90 -12.70
C SER A 37 -19.64 -0.66 -13.65
N SER A 38 -20.87 -1.07 -13.30
CA SER A 38 -22.07 -0.92 -14.13
C SER A 38 -23.01 0.13 -13.54
N GLU A 39 -23.42 1.14 -14.33
CA GLU A 39 -24.34 2.21 -13.87
C GLU A 39 -25.70 1.66 -13.42
N GLN A 40 -26.22 0.62 -14.08
CA GLN A 40 -27.48 -0.02 -13.70
C GLN A 40 -27.39 -0.66 -12.30
N GLN A 41 -26.27 -1.30 -12.00
CA GLN A 41 -26.01 -1.89 -10.68
C GLN A 41 -25.71 -0.83 -9.63
N GLN A 42 -25.12 0.30 -10.02
CA GLN A 42 -24.87 1.43 -9.12
C GLN A 42 -26.18 2.05 -8.62
N GLY A 43 -27.18 2.19 -9.50
CA GLY A 43 -28.53 2.63 -9.13
C GLY A 43 -29.20 1.67 -8.16
N ALA A 44 -29.29 0.38 -8.53
CA ALA A 44 -29.94 -0.64 -7.70
C ALA A 44 -29.24 -0.85 -6.33
N ALA A 45 -27.92 -0.71 -6.25
CA ALA A 45 -27.18 -0.78 -4.98
C ALA A 45 -27.49 0.41 -4.06
N ARG A 46 -27.64 1.63 -4.62
CA ARG A 46 -28.04 2.81 -3.85
C ARG A 46 -29.45 2.67 -3.30
N GLU A 47 -30.38 2.17 -4.11
CA GLU A 47 -31.76 1.92 -3.68
C GLU A 47 -31.83 0.88 -2.55
N ALA A 48 -30.96 -0.13 -2.58
CA ALA A 48 -30.83 -1.12 -1.51
C ALA A 48 -30.11 -0.59 -0.25
N GLY A 49 -29.65 0.66 -0.24
CA GLY A 49 -28.99 1.32 0.89
C GLY A 49 -27.49 1.05 1.01
N LEU A 50 -26.82 0.65 -0.09
CA LEU A 50 -25.40 0.33 -0.12
C LEU A 50 -24.59 1.51 -0.70
N ALA A 51 -23.47 1.85 -0.06
CA ALA A 51 -22.55 2.87 -0.57
C ALA A 51 -21.82 2.39 -1.84
N LEU A 52 -21.57 3.29 -2.79
CA LEU A 52 -20.73 2.96 -3.95
C LEU A 52 -19.26 3.21 -3.63
N ILE A 53 -18.47 2.14 -3.72
CA ILE A 53 -17.02 2.20 -3.53
C ILE A 53 -16.38 2.29 -4.90
N LYS A 54 -15.56 3.32 -5.14
CA LYS A 54 -14.75 3.42 -6.36
C LYS A 54 -13.49 2.59 -6.19
N SER A 55 -13.19 1.68 -7.11
CA SER A 55 -11.85 1.10 -7.21
C SER A 55 -10.92 2.17 -7.73
N GLY A 56 -10.13 2.78 -6.84
CA GLY A 56 -9.07 3.70 -7.24
C GLY A 56 -7.96 2.96 -7.96
N LYS A 57 -7.88 3.11 -9.29
CA LYS A 57 -6.59 3.32 -9.94
C LYS A 57 -6.32 4.82 -9.85
N PRO A 58 -5.14 5.29 -9.41
CA PRO A 58 -4.76 6.67 -9.63
C PRO A 58 -4.72 6.94 -11.15
N PRO A 59 -5.11 8.13 -11.63
CA PRO A 59 -5.03 8.46 -13.04
C PRO A 59 -3.57 8.39 -13.50
N LEU A 60 -3.30 7.56 -14.51
CA LEU A 60 -2.10 7.66 -15.31
C LEU A 60 -2.41 8.68 -16.39
N ASP A 61 -1.79 9.85 -16.27
CA ASP A 61 -1.83 10.88 -17.29
C ASP A 61 -1.00 10.41 -18.48
N ASP A 62 -1.70 10.05 -19.54
CA ASP A 62 -1.15 9.64 -20.81
C ASP A 62 -0.79 10.89 -21.63
N LYS A 63 0.50 11.24 -21.69
CA LYS A 63 1.07 12.00 -22.80
C LYS A 63 2.43 11.45 -23.17
N GLY A 64 2.46 10.78 -24.33
CA GLY A 64 3.66 10.33 -25.00
C GLY A 64 4.56 11.46 -25.51
N GLY A 65 5.83 11.12 -25.69
CA GLY A 65 6.86 11.93 -26.32
C GLY A 65 8.21 11.22 -26.27
N ASP A 66 8.82 11.06 -27.43
CA ASP A 66 9.84 10.07 -27.81
C ASP A 66 11.20 10.06 -27.09
N LYS A 67 11.86 8.91 -27.28
CA LYS A 67 13.24 8.52 -26.92
C LYS A 67 14.28 9.62 -27.18
N GLN A 68 15.19 9.82 -26.21
CA GLN A 68 16.62 9.73 -26.49
C GLN A 68 17.43 9.41 -25.24
N ALA A 69 18.28 8.40 -25.35
CA ALA A 69 19.31 8.08 -24.38
C ALA A 69 20.46 9.08 -24.50
N ASP A 70 20.90 9.68 -23.40
CA ASP A 70 22.31 9.99 -23.23
C ASP A 70 22.72 10.04 -21.74
N LYS A 71 23.93 9.53 -21.49
CA LYS A 71 24.61 9.47 -20.21
C LYS A 71 24.89 10.88 -19.70
N LYS A 72 24.49 11.18 -18.46
CA LYS A 72 25.31 11.99 -17.55
C LYS A 72 24.91 11.80 -16.10
N ARG A 73 25.83 11.21 -15.32
CA ARG A 73 25.87 11.32 -13.86
C ARG A 73 25.75 12.79 -13.44
N LYS A 74 24.73 13.12 -12.66
CA LYS A 74 24.75 14.23 -11.70
C LYS A 74 23.96 13.82 -10.46
N ALA A 75 24.66 13.73 -9.33
CA ALA A 75 24.08 13.97 -8.01
C ALA A 75 24.04 15.50 -7.77
N PRO A 76 23.33 16.01 -6.75
CA PRO A 76 22.29 15.40 -5.92
C PRO A 76 20.89 15.91 -6.29
N VAL A 77 19.89 15.15 -5.87
CA VAL A 77 18.45 15.36 -6.08
C VAL A 77 18.01 16.69 -5.49
N ALA A 78 17.26 17.47 -6.27
CA ALA A 78 16.56 18.64 -5.80
C ALA A 78 15.65 18.24 -4.63
N GLN A 79 15.96 18.73 -3.43
CA GLN A 79 15.08 18.63 -2.27
C GLN A 79 13.81 19.40 -2.60
N SER A 80 12.75 18.69 -2.99
CA SER A 80 11.41 19.27 -2.98
C SER A 80 11.05 19.62 -1.55
N ASP A 81 10.51 20.82 -1.33
CA ASP A 81 9.96 21.33 -0.06
C ASP A 81 8.73 20.54 0.45
N ALA A 82 8.65 19.24 0.16
CA ALA A 82 7.56 18.39 0.58
C ALA A 82 7.66 18.13 2.09
N CYS A 83 6.76 18.77 2.84
CA CYS A 83 6.61 18.55 4.26
C CYS A 83 6.27 17.07 4.53
N ALA A 84 7.00 16.45 5.45
CA ALA A 84 6.76 15.06 5.85
C ALA A 84 5.32 14.87 6.36
N GLN A 85 4.65 13.80 5.93
CA GLN A 85 3.33 13.44 6.44
C GLN A 85 3.48 12.75 7.80
N VAL A 86 2.85 13.31 8.83
CA VAL A 86 2.94 12.78 10.20
C VAL A 86 1.63 12.13 10.64
N ILE A 87 1.68 10.84 10.94
CA ILE A 87 0.60 10.05 11.52
C ILE A 87 0.88 9.86 13.01
N ARG A 88 0.06 10.47 13.86
CA ARG A 88 0.23 10.40 15.33
C ARG A 88 -0.38 9.14 15.98
N GLN A 89 -1.16 8.37 15.22
CA GLN A 89 -1.89 7.20 15.68
C GLN A 89 -1.32 5.90 15.13
N ASN A 90 -1.79 4.76 15.66
CA ASN A 90 -1.47 3.46 15.10
C ASN A 90 -2.14 3.28 13.73
N VAL A 91 -1.44 2.65 12.79
CA VAL A 91 -1.99 2.21 11.50
C VAL A 91 -2.48 0.77 11.65
N ARG A 92 -3.79 0.57 11.54
CA ARG A 92 -4.46 -0.70 11.86
C ARG A 92 -4.55 -1.62 10.64
N SER A 93 -4.82 -2.90 10.90
CA SER A 93 -4.96 -3.91 9.85
C SER A 93 -5.96 -3.48 8.77
N GLY A 94 -5.61 -3.71 7.51
CA GLY A 94 -6.41 -3.33 6.34
C GLY A 94 -6.31 -1.84 5.96
N GLN A 95 -5.64 -1.00 6.75
CA GLN A 95 -5.39 0.39 6.37
C GLN A 95 -4.16 0.50 5.46
N GLN A 96 -4.24 1.40 4.48
CA GLN A 96 -3.13 1.82 3.66
C GLN A 96 -2.90 3.32 3.83
N VAL A 97 -1.66 3.73 4.09
CA VAL A 97 -1.25 5.14 4.17
C VAL A 97 -0.17 5.38 3.13
N TYR A 98 -0.30 6.44 2.34
CA TYR A 98 0.68 6.80 1.32
C TYR A 98 1.07 8.27 1.43
N ALA A 99 2.35 8.53 1.67
CA ALA A 99 2.96 9.86 1.61
C ALA A 99 3.56 10.11 0.21
N LYS A 100 2.79 10.80 -0.63
CA LYS A 100 3.21 11.18 -1.97
C LYS A 100 4.19 12.36 -1.93
N GLY A 101 5.29 12.25 -2.66
CA GLY A 101 6.29 13.30 -2.85
C GLY A 101 7.19 13.58 -1.65
N GLY A 102 7.13 12.79 -0.58
CA GLY A 102 7.94 13.04 0.62
C GLY A 102 7.96 11.90 1.62
N ASP A 103 8.43 12.22 2.82
CA ASP A 103 8.65 11.26 3.90
C ASP A 103 7.35 10.98 4.69
N LEU A 104 7.26 9.78 5.25
CA LEU A 104 6.18 9.36 6.15
C LEU A 104 6.72 9.14 7.56
N VAL A 105 6.12 9.80 8.54
CA VAL A 105 6.43 9.62 9.96
C VAL A 105 5.22 9.04 10.68
N VAL A 106 5.41 7.90 11.35
CA VAL A 106 4.40 7.22 12.16
C VAL A 106 4.86 7.24 13.61
N MET A 107 4.15 7.97 14.47
CA MET A 107 4.43 8.03 15.91
C MET A 107 3.88 6.81 16.67
N GLY A 108 3.09 5.97 16.00
CA GLY A 108 2.48 4.76 16.55
C GLY A 108 3.08 3.47 15.99
N SER A 109 2.36 2.36 16.22
CA SER A 109 2.68 1.06 15.62
C SER A 109 1.93 0.84 14.31
N VAL A 110 2.51 0.00 13.45
CA VAL A 110 1.89 -0.51 12.22
C VAL A 110 1.49 -1.95 12.48
N SER A 111 0.18 -2.23 12.47
CA SER A 111 -0.38 -3.56 12.75
C SER A 111 -0.14 -4.56 11.60
N PRO A 112 -0.22 -5.88 11.85
CA PRO A 112 -0.28 -6.88 10.78
C PRO A 112 -1.39 -6.57 9.79
N GLY A 113 -1.14 -6.78 8.50
CA GLY A 113 -2.05 -6.44 7.40
C GLY A 113 -2.24 -4.94 7.13
N ALA A 114 -1.59 -4.04 7.89
CA ALA A 114 -1.51 -2.63 7.56
C ALA A 114 -0.39 -2.38 6.55
N GLU A 115 -0.53 -1.34 5.73
CA GLU A 115 0.45 -0.98 4.71
C GLU A 115 0.77 0.51 4.76
N ILE A 116 2.06 0.83 4.72
CA ILE A 116 2.54 2.20 4.65
C ILE A 116 3.52 2.36 3.49
N LEU A 117 3.35 3.45 2.74
CA LEU A 117 4.14 3.77 1.56
C LEU A 117 4.61 5.23 1.65
N ALA A 118 5.80 5.48 1.17
CA ALA A 118 6.33 6.83 1.00
C ALA A 118 7.19 6.91 -0.26
N ASP A 119 7.13 8.04 -0.95
CA ASP A 119 8.06 8.30 -2.06
C ASP A 119 9.48 8.59 -1.53
N GLY A 120 9.59 9.12 -0.30
CA GLY A 120 10.85 9.29 0.42
C GLY A 120 11.03 8.25 1.53
N ASN A 121 11.52 8.71 2.68
CA ASN A 121 11.82 7.90 3.85
C ASN A 121 10.56 7.51 4.65
N ILE A 122 10.68 6.43 5.42
CA ILE A 122 9.67 6.01 6.39
C ILE A 122 10.29 5.98 7.79
N HIS A 123 9.69 6.69 8.74
CA HIS A 123 10.07 6.67 10.15
C HIS A 123 8.92 6.09 10.99
N ILE A 124 9.19 5.04 11.75
CA ILE A 124 8.19 4.39 12.61
C ILE A 124 8.71 4.35 14.04
N TYR A 125 8.14 5.20 14.90
CA TYR A 125 8.49 5.27 16.32
C TYR A 125 7.71 4.27 17.18
N GLY A 126 7.34 3.13 16.59
CA GLY A 126 6.65 2.02 17.23
C GLY A 126 7.06 0.68 16.64
N ALA A 127 6.22 -0.33 16.81
CA ALA A 127 6.44 -1.65 16.21
C ALA A 127 5.93 -1.67 14.76
N LEU A 128 6.79 -2.09 13.83
CA LEU A 128 6.44 -2.37 12.45
C LEU A 128 6.09 -3.84 12.33
N ARG A 129 4.79 -4.18 12.30
CA ARG A 129 4.29 -5.56 12.07
C ARG A 129 3.63 -5.76 10.72
N GLY A 130 3.22 -4.68 10.05
CA GLY A 130 2.65 -4.70 8.71
C GLY A 130 3.73 -4.60 7.64
N ARG A 131 3.39 -3.91 6.54
CA ARG A 131 4.26 -3.71 5.37
C ARG A 131 4.72 -2.25 5.26
N ALA A 132 5.99 -2.04 4.96
CA ALA A 132 6.57 -0.72 4.73
C ALA A 132 7.30 -0.65 3.38
N LEU A 133 6.95 0.34 2.55
CA LEU A 133 7.51 0.55 1.22
C LEU A 133 8.03 1.99 1.09
N ALA A 134 9.33 2.19 1.28
CA ALA A 134 10.00 3.47 1.08
C ALA A 134 10.52 3.61 -0.35
N GLY A 135 10.73 4.84 -0.81
CA GLY A 135 11.21 5.09 -2.16
C GLY A 135 10.21 4.62 -3.23
N ALA A 136 8.90 4.72 -2.98
CA ALA A 136 7.86 4.20 -3.89
C ALA A 136 7.92 4.84 -5.30
N ALA A 137 8.42 6.08 -5.40
CA ALA A 137 8.71 6.76 -6.66
C ALA A 137 10.06 6.36 -7.30
N GLY A 138 10.75 5.35 -6.76
CA GLY A 138 12.04 4.87 -7.27
C GLY A 138 13.27 5.49 -6.60
N ASP A 139 13.12 6.20 -5.48
CA ASP A 139 14.26 6.74 -4.75
C ASP A 139 15.05 5.64 -4.03
N THR A 140 16.19 5.27 -4.61
CA THR A 140 17.09 4.24 -4.05
C THR A 140 17.84 4.71 -2.80
N ALA A 141 17.87 6.02 -2.52
CA ALA A 141 18.47 6.57 -1.31
C ALA A 141 17.50 6.60 -0.12
N ALA A 142 16.21 6.30 -0.34
CA ALA A 142 15.21 6.24 0.71
C ALA A 142 15.54 5.15 1.75
N MET A 143 15.12 5.40 2.98
CA MET A 143 15.37 4.50 4.11
C MET A 143 14.09 4.22 4.91
N ILE A 144 14.06 3.07 5.57
CA ILE A 144 13.04 2.74 6.58
C ILE A 144 13.73 2.67 7.94
N PHE A 145 13.21 3.45 8.89
CA PHE A 145 13.62 3.42 10.28
C PHE A 145 12.47 2.88 11.13
N CYS A 146 12.76 1.94 12.03
CA CYS A 146 11.76 1.54 13.02
C CYS A 146 12.38 1.19 14.37
N HIS A 147 11.62 1.39 15.45
CA HIS A 147 12.06 1.05 16.80
C HIS A 147 11.97 -0.45 17.12
N ASN A 148 11.12 -1.17 16.40
CA ASN A 148 10.87 -2.60 16.65
C ASN A 148 10.45 -3.27 15.34
N LEU A 149 11.39 -3.95 14.69
CA LEU A 149 11.18 -4.66 13.42
C LEU A 149 10.51 -6.02 13.63
N GLN A 150 9.29 -6.18 13.12
CA GLN A 150 8.54 -7.44 13.07
C GLN A 150 7.72 -7.51 11.76
N ALA A 151 8.24 -6.89 10.69
CA ALA A 151 7.48 -6.59 9.48
C ALA A 151 7.09 -7.87 8.72
N GLU A 152 5.91 -7.84 8.08
CA GLU A 152 5.53 -8.81 7.05
C GLU A 152 6.39 -8.62 5.79
N LEU A 153 6.65 -7.35 5.44
CA LEU A 153 7.45 -6.96 4.28
C LEU A 153 8.10 -5.60 4.50
N ILE A 154 9.36 -5.47 4.10
CA ILE A 154 10.06 -4.20 3.95
C ILE A 154 10.53 -4.04 2.51
N ALA A 155 10.36 -2.86 1.93
CA ALA A 155 10.83 -2.54 0.59
C ALA A 155 11.44 -1.15 0.49
N VAL A 156 12.51 -1.04 -0.28
CA VAL A 156 13.14 0.23 -0.66
C VAL A 156 13.32 0.23 -2.17
N ALA A 157 12.73 1.22 -2.85
CA ALA A 157 12.82 1.37 -4.32
C ALA A 157 12.55 0.07 -5.10
N GLY A 158 11.51 -0.67 -4.71
CA GLY A 158 11.10 -1.92 -5.36
C GLY A 158 11.90 -3.18 -4.97
N ASN A 159 13.02 -3.05 -4.26
CA ASN A 159 13.72 -4.19 -3.67
C ASN A 159 13.06 -4.52 -2.33
N PHE A 160 12.65 -5.77 -2.12
CA PHE A 160 11.90 -6.17 -0.94
C PHE A 160 12.51 -7.39 -0.22
N ARG A 161 12.17 -7.51 1.06
CA ARG A 161 12.35 -8.73 1.86
C ARG A 161 11.05 -9.06 2.56
N LEU A 162 10.70 -10.34 2.58
CA LEU A 162 9.59 -10.86 3.36
C LEU A 162 10.05 -11.15 4.79
N SER A 163 9.10 -11.37 5.70
CA SER A 163 9.37 -11.75 7.09
C SER A 163 10.37 -12.90 7.21
N ASP A 164 10.26 -13.89 6.34
CA ASP A 164 11.06 -15.12 6.38
C ASP A 164 12.52 -14.88 5.94
N ASP A 165 12.78 -13.79 5.20
CA ASP A 165 14.11 -13.38 4.74
C ASP A 165 14.81 -12.44 5.73
N ILE A 166 14.12 -12.02 6.80
CA ILE A 166 14.66 -11.15 7.84
C ILE A 166 15.32 -12.02 8.91
N HIS A 167 16.64 -11.92 9.03
CA HIS A 167 17.39 -12.67 10.03
C HIS A 167 16.94 -12.31 11.46
N GLN A 168 16.78 -13.32 12.32
CA GLN A 168 16.22 -13.18 13.67
C GLN A 168 16.93 -12.13 14.54
N ARG A 169 18.23 -11.89 14.29
CA ARG A 169 19.03 -10.84 14.96
C ARG A 169 18.43 -9.44 14.88
N TYR A 170 17.66 -9.14 13.84
CA TYR A 170 17.05 -7.83 13.62
C TYR A 170 15.65 -7.72 14.21
N LEU A 171 15.02 -8.86 14.53
CA LEU A 171 13.66 -8.86 15.04
C LEU A 171 13.59 -8.20 16.41
N LYS A 172 12.56 -7.37 16.60
CA LYS A 172 12.32 -6.58 17.80
C LYS A 172 13.43 -5.59 18.15
N GLN A 173 14.36 -5.35 17.23
CA GLN A 173 15.39 -4.32 17.37
C GLN A 173 14.98 -3.01 16.71
N ARG A 174 15.69 -1.96 17.10
CA ARG A 174 15.73 -0.71 16.34
C ARG A 174 16.59 -0.95 15.12
N VAL A 175 16.12 -0.54 13.95
CA VAL A 175 16.85 -0.78 12.71
C VAL A 175 16.75 0.39 11.76
N ALA A 176 17.75 0.49 10.89
CA ALA A 176 17.69 1.24 9.64
C ALA A 176 17.82 0.26 8.46
N VAL A 177 16.88 0.33 7.53
CA VAL A 177 16.88 -0.45 6.28
C VAL A 177 17.18 0.50 5.14
N HIS A 178 18.16 0.16 4.32
CA HIS A 178 18.57 0.98 3.18
C HIS A 178 19.12 0.10 2.05
N LEU A 179 19.32 0.70 0.87
CA LEU A 179 20.00 0.05 -0.25
C LEU A 179 21.46 0.48 -0.33
N SER A 180 22.34 -0.48 -0.55
CA SER A 180 23.74 -0.26 -0.89
C SER A 180 24.13 -1.22 -2.01
N ASP A 181 24.67 -0.69 -3.11
CA ASP A 181 25.05 -1.45 -4.32
C ASP A 181 23.94 -2.39 -4.84
N GLY A 182 22.68 -1.94 -4.78
CA GLY A 182 21.52 -2.71 -5.21
C GLY A 182 21.11 -3.85 -4.26
N LYS A 183 21.73 -3.96 -3.09
CA LYS A 183 21.37 -4.93 -2.05
C LYS A 183 20.73 -4.21 -0.87
N MET A 184 19.68 -4.83 -0.33
CA MET A 184 19.05 -4.35 0.91
C MET A 184 19.90 -4.75 2.11
N LEU A 185 20.33 -3.75 2.88
CA LEU A 185 21.05 -3.89 4.14
C LEU A 185 20.15 -3.48 5.31
N ILE A 186 20.40 -4.09 6.46
CA ILE A 186 19.72 -3.82 7.71
C ILE A 186 20.77 -3.58 8.79
N ASP A 187 20.78 -2.38 9.36
CA ASP A 187 21.67 -1.95 10.44
C ASP A 187 20.90 -1.86 11.76
N LEU A 188 21.62 -1.97 12.87
CA LEU A 188 21.11 -1.87 14.25
C LEU A 188 21.44 -0.51 14.87
#